data_AF-A0A1C6PD63-F1
#
_entry.id   AF-A0A1C6PD63-F1
#
_cell.length_a   1.000
_cell.length_b   1.000
_cell.length_c   1.000
_cell.angle_alpha   90.00
_cell.angle_beta   90.00
_cell.angle_gamma   90.00
#
_symmetry.space_group_name_H-M   'P 1'
#
loop_
_entity.id
_entity.type
_entity.pdbx_description
1 polymer ?
#
loop_
_entity_poly.entity_id
_entity_poly.type
_entity_poly.pdbx_seq_one_letter_code
_entity_poly.pdbx_strand_id
1 'polypeptide(L)'
;MTAPKADGLDSPGGNNDLNWLLDELVERVASIRKALVLSGDGLPTGVSQGLTREDSEHLAAVASGFHSLAKGVGRHFDAGSVRQTVVELDDAFLFVTAAGDGSCLAVLSDADSDVGQVAYEMTLLVKRVGVHLGAAPRTGLPAGG
;
A
#
# COMPACT_ATOMS: atom_id res chain seq x y z
N MET A 1 -38.63 29.33 9.92
CA MET A 1 -37.97 28.35 10.80
C MET A 1 -37.81 27.07 9.99
N THR A 2 -36.79 27.05 9.14
CA THR A 2 -36.51 25.99 8.17
C THR A 2 -35.56 24.97 8.79
N ALA A 3 -35.97 23.70 8.77
CA ALA A 3 -35.14 22.56 9.13
C ALA A 3 -33.89 22.48 8.22
N PRO A 4 -32.76 21.94 8.71
CA PRO A 4 -31.53 21.89 7.93
C PRO A 4 -31.60 20.82 6.84
N LYS A 5 -30.92 21.17 5.76
CA LYS A 5 -30.71 20.47 4.49
C LYS A 5 -29.91 19.18 4.72
N ALA A 6 -30.36 18.08 4.11
CA ALA A 6 -29.61 16.84 4.03
C ALA A 6 -28.42 17.01 3.07
N ASP A 7 -27.20 16.85 3.58
CA ASP A 7 -25.99 16.75 2.76
C ASP A 7 -25.60 15.27 2.63
N GLY A 8 -25.61 14.81 1.38
CA GLY A 8 -24.53 14.07 0.71
C GLY A 8 -24.06 12.74 1.32
N LEU A 9 -24.31 11.65 0.58
CA LEU A 9 -23.66 10.34 0.72
C LEU A 9 -22.12 10.44 0.67
N ASP A 10 -21.45 10.20 1.80
CA ASP A 10 -20.11 9.62 1.81
C ASP A 10 -20.26 8.09 1.78
N SER A 11 -19.67 7.42 0.80
CA SER A 11 -19.64 5.95 0.76
C SER A 11 -18.51 5.44 1.68
N PRO A 12 -18.80 4.70 2.77
CA PRO A 12 -17.78 4.13 3.62
C PRO A 12 -17.44 2.71 3.12
N GLY A 13 -16.23 2.48 2.64
CA GLY A 13 -15.75 1.12 2.39
C GLY A 13 -14.68 1.07 1.31
N GLY A 14 -13.43 0.80 1.70
CA GLY A 14 -12.28 0.75 0.80
C GLY A 14 -11.03 1.38 1.41
N ASN A 15 -10.88 2.71 1.31
CA ASN A 15 -9.67 3.41 1.78
C ASN A 15 -9.54 3.43 3.31
N ASN A 16 -10.64 3.69 4.03
CA ASN A 16 -10.59 3.77 5.50
C ASN A 16 -10.22 2.42 6.12
N ASP A 17 -10.56 1.32 5.45
CA ASP A 17 -10.25 -0.05 5.88
C ASP A 17 -8.77 -0.43 5.69
N LEU A 18 -8.04 0.27 4.82
CA LEU A 18 -6.61 0.04 4.63
C LEU A 18 -5.76 0.94 5.53
N ASN A 19 -6.22 2.15 5.80
CA ASN A 19 -5.50 3.09 6.67
C ASN A 19 -5.30 2.51 8.08
N TRP A 20 -6.35 1.96 8.71
CA TRP A 20 -6.20 1.40 10.06
C TRP A 20 -5.23 0.21 10.12
N LEU A 21 -5.19 -0.63 9.06
CA LEU A 21 -4.26 -1.74 8.97
C LEU A 21 -2.80 -1.28 8.86
N LEU A 22 -2.59 -0.17 8.17
CA LEU A 22 -1.27 0.46 8.03
C LEU A 22 -0.85 1.15 9.33
N ASP A 23 -1.79 1.78 10.02
CA ASP A 23 -1.56 2.37 11.34
C ASP A 23 -1.13 1.30 12.34
N GLU A 24 -1.82 0.15 12.37
CA GLU A 24 -1.41 -0.98 13.22
C GLU A 24 0.00 -1.50 12.89
N LEU A 25 0.41 -1.50 11.62
CA LEU A 25 1.76 -1.92 11.23
C LEU A 25 2.80 -0.96 11.82
N VAL A 26 2.58 0.34 11.68
CA VAL A 26 3.47 1.39 12.21
C VAL A 26 3.55 1.31 13.74
N GLU A 27 2.42 1.07 14.41
CA GLU A 27 2.38 0.93 15.87
C GLU A 27 3.09 -0.34 16.38
N ARG A 28 3.00 -1.45 15.64
CA ARG A 28 3.64 -2.72 16.02
C ARG A 28 5.15 -2.73 15.84
N VAL A 29 5.64 -1.99 14.85
CA VAL A 29 7.07 -1.91 14.53
C VAL A 29 7.50 -0.47 14.63
N ALA A 30 7.96 -0.07 15.82
CA ALA A 30 8.27 1.32 16.14
C ALA A 30 9.31 1.97 15.21
N SER A 31 10.16 1.17 14.53
CA SER A 31 11.14 1.65 13.58
C SER A 31 10.57 1.92 12.17
N ILE A 32 9.30 1.57 11.93
CA ILE A 32 8.59 1.97 10.70
C ILE A 32 8.14 3.42 10.85
N ARG A 33 8.54 4.27 9.91
CA ARG A 33 8.18 5.68 9.87
C ARG A 33 6.89 5.93 9.12
N LYS A 34 6.70 5.25 7.98
CA LYS A 34 5.60 5.47 7.03
C LYS A 34 5.24 4.15 6.34
N ALA A 35 3.95 3.94 6.10
CA ALA A 35 3.46 2.83 5.29
C ALA A 35 2.35 3.30 4.32
N LEU A 36 2.30 2.68 3.16
CA LEU A 36 1.44 3.06 2.04
C LEU A 36 1.05 1.82 1.23
N VAL A 37 -0.22 1.66 0.89
CA VAL A 37 -0.66 0.75 -0.17
C VAL A 37 -0.98 1.57 -1.41
N LEU A 38 -0.50 1.12 -2.56
CA LEU A 38 -0.77 1.74 -3.86
C LEU A 38 -1.35 0.71 -4.84
N SER A 39 -2.16 1.19 -5.78
CA SER A 39 -2.64 0.42 -6.92
C SER A 39 -1.60 0.33 -8.04
N GLY A 40 -1.89 -0.49 -9.05
CA GLY A 40 -0.94 -0.82 -10.12
C GLY A 40 -0.68 0.32 -11.10
N ASP A 41 -1.52 1.35 -11.06
CA ASP A 41 -1.36 2.62 -11.75
C ASP A 41 -0.53 3.64 -10.93
N GLY A 42 -0.08 3.27 -9.73
CA GLY A 42 0.78 4.11 -8.90
C GLY A 42 0.04 5.09 -7.99
N LEU A 43 -1.27 4.95 -7.83
CA LEU A 43 -2.07 5.81 -6.96
C LEU A 43 -2.14 5.27 -5.52
N PRO A 44 -2.00 6.13 -4.48
CA PRO A 44 -2.24 5.72 -3.10
C PRO A 44 -3.68 5.25 -2.88
N THR A 45 -3.84 4.07 -2.29
CA THR A 45 -5.13 3.47 -1.90
C THR A 45 -5.25 3.25 -0.39
N GLY A 46 -4.15 3.39 0.35
CA GLY A 46 -4.16 3.44 1.81
C GLY A 46 -2.87 4.07 2.32
N VAL A 47 -2.94 4.82 3.41
CA VAL A 47 -1.79 5.51 4.00
C VAL A 47 -1.81 5.39 5.52
N SER A 48 -0.64 5.27 6.13
CA SER A 48 -0.50 5.36 7.58
C SER A 48 -0.64 6.80 8.10
N GLN A 49 -0.95 6.96 9.38
CA GLN A 49 -1.01 8.25 10.06
C GLN A 49 0.25 9.08 9.85
N GLY A 50 0.05 10.39 9.73
CA GLY A 50 1.14 11.35 9.61
C GLY A 50 1.87 11.34 8.26
N LEU A 51 1.43 10.56 7.27
CA LEU A 51 1.87 10.72 5.88
C LEU A 51 1.01 11.79 5.20
N THR A 52 1.63 12.87 4.72
CA THR A 52 0.87 13.93 4.04
C THR A 52 0.41 13.44 2.67
N ARG A 53 -0.59 14.12 2.08
CA ARG A 53 -1.06 13.81 0.74
C ARG A 53 0.07 13.89 -0.30
N GLU A 54 0.86 14.95 -0.24
CA GLU A 54 2.02 15.15 -1.13
C GLU A 54 3.07 14.05 -0.96
N ASP A 55 3.44 13.74 0.29
CA ASP A 55 4.42 12.68 0.56
C ASP A 55 3.90 11.30 0.11
N SER A 56 2.60 11.03 0.27
CA SER A 56 2.00 9.78 -0.19
C SER A 56 2.04 9.62 -1.71
N GLU A 57 1.74 10.69 -2.45
CA GLU A 57 1.80 10.70 -3.91
C GLU A 57 3.25 10.50 -4.38
N HIS A 58 4.21 11.16 -3.72
CA HIS A 58 5.63 11.02 -4.02
C HIS A 58 6.14 9.60 -3.74
N LEU A 59 5.85 9.05 -2.56
CA LEU A 59 6.27 7.70 -2.18
C LEU A 59 5.64 6.64 -3.09
N ALA A 60 4.38 6.81 -3.52
CA ALA A 60 3.72 5.91 -4.45
C ALA A 60 4.37 5.95 -5.85
N ALA A 61 4.74 7.13 -6.35
CA ALA A 61 5.47 7.26 -7.60
C ALA A 61 6.84 6.55 -7.54
N VAL A 62 7.58 6.73 -6.45
CA VAL A 62 8.87 6.06 -6.24
C VAL A 62 8.70 4.54 -6.16
N ALA A 63 7.76 4.05 -5.35
CA ALA A 63 7.52 2.62 -5.15
C ALA A 63 7.06 1.91 -6.45
N SER A 64 6.15 2.53 -7.21
CA SER A 64 5.68 1.99 -8.49
C SER A 64 6.81 1.94 -9.54
N GLY A 65 7.71 2.92 -9.55
CA GLY A 65 8.92 2.92 -10.36
C GLY A 65 9.83 1.73 -10.04
N PHE A 66 10.17 1.54 -8.76
CA PHE A 66 10.98 0.40 -8.32
C PHE A 66 10.35 -0.95 -8.68
N HIS A 67 9.05 -1.10 -8.44
CA HIS A 67 8.34 -2.33 -8.76
C HIS A 67 8.35 -2.64 -10.26
N SER A 68 8.20 -1.62 -11.10
CA SER A 68 8.23 -1.75 -12.56
C SER A 68 9.62 -2.14 -13.08
N LEU A 69 10.68 -1.52 -12.56
CA LEU A 69 12.06 -1.87 -12.88
C LEU A 69 12.37 -3.32 -12.47
N ALA A 70 11.99 -3.72 -11.26
CA ALA A 70 12.18 -5.08 -10.76
C ALA A 70 11.42 -6.12 -11.61
N LYS A 71 10.19 -5.80 -12.05
CA LYS A 71 9.44 -6.65 -13.01
C LYS A 71 10.16 -6.79 -14.35
N GLY A 72 10.86 -5.74 -14.78
CA GLY A 72 11.72 -5.79 -15.97
C GLY A 72 12.83 -6.83 -15.83
N VAL A 73 13.51 -6.87 -14.69
CA VAL A 73 14.54 -7.87 -14.39
C VAL A 73 13.96 -9.29 -14.44
N GLY A 74 12.85 -9.53 -13.73
CA GLY A 74 12.20 -10.85 -13.69
C GLY A 74 11.84 -11.39 -15.07
N ARG A 75 11.31 -10.51 -15.95
CA ARG A 75 10.96 -10.88 -17.34
C ARG A 75 12.17 -11.03 -18.25
N HIS A 76 13.16 -10.16 -18.13
CA HIS A 76 14.31 -10.14 -19.05
C HIS A 76 15.26 -11.32 -18.82
N PHE A 77 15.40 -11.75 -17.57
CA PHE A 77 16.32 -12.81 -17.17
C PHE A 77 15.60 -14.12 -16.80
N ASP A 78 14.31 -14.27 -17.13
CA ASP A 78 13.48 -15.44 -16.78
C ASP A 78 13.55 -15.82 -15.27
N ALA A 79 13.69 -14.83 -14.40
CA ALA A 79 13.91 -15.00 -12.97
C ALA A 79 12.61 -15.02 -12.13
N GLY A 80 11.46 -15.11 -12.79
CA GLY A 80 10.15 -15.19 -12.14
C GLY A 80 9.60 -13.85 -11.66
N SER A 81 8.69 -13.90 -10.68
CA SER A 81 7.99 -12.72 -10.15
C SER A 81 8.79 -12.02 -9.05
N VAL A 82 8.63 -10.69 -8.99
CA VAL A 82 9.22 -9.87 -7.94
C VAL A 82 8.58 -10.22 -6.60
N ARG A 83 9.39 -10.67 -5.65
CA ARG A 83 8.93 -10.91 -4.27
C ARG A 83 8.95 -9.62 -3.47
N GLN A 84 10.07 -8.91 -3.50
CA GLN A 84 10.28 -7.69 -2.74
C GLN A 84 11.44 -6.90 -3.35
N THR A 85 11.36 -5.57 -3.29
CA THR A 85 12.47 -4.65 -3.49
C THR A 85 12.86 -4.05 -2.15
N VAL A 86 14.16 -3.97 -1.88
CA VAL A 86 14.72 -3.31 -0.69
C VAL A 86 15.72 -2.28 -1.16
N VAL A 87 15.60 -1.06 -0.66
CA VAL A 87 16.54 0.04 -0.91
C VAL A 87 17.10 0.47 0.44
N GLU A 88 18.41 0.40 0.57
CA GLU A 88 19.15 0.88 1.73
C GLU A 88 19.61 2.31 1.47
N LEU A 89 19.29 3.20 2.39
CA LEU A 89 19.72 4.59 2.44
C LEU A 89 20.51 4.80 3.73
N ASP A 90 21.32 5.87 3.79
CA ASP A 90 22.17 6.17 4.95
C ASP A 90 21.41 6.13 6.29
N ASP A 91 20.17 6.64 6.30
CA ASP A 91 19.35 6.74 7.51
C ASP A 91 18.01 5.99 7.42
N ALA A 92 17.78 5.18 6.39
CA ALA A 92 16.50 4.51 6.21
C ALA A 92 16.57 3.25 5.32
N PHE A 93 15.55 2.41 5.45
CA PHE A 93 15.22 1.40 4.45
C PHE A 93 13.88 1.70 3.79
N LEU A 94 13.79 1.50 2.49
CA LEU A 94 12.53 1.44 1.75
C LEU A 94 12.29 0.00 1.29
N PHE A 95 11.14 -0.54 1.68
CA PHE A 95 10.66 -1.84 1.25
C PHE A 95 9.46 -1.66 0.31
N VAL A 96 9.46 -2.40 -0.80
CA VAL A 96 8.32 -2.45 -1.72
C VAL A 96 7.99 -3.90 -2.03
N THR A 97 6.79 -4.36 -1.69
CA THR A 97 6.33 -5.73 -1.92
C THR A 97 4.99 -5.75 -2.64
N ALA A 98 4.71 -6.81 -3.39
CA ALA A 98 3.38 -7.03 -3.94
C ALA A 98 2.35 -7.21 -2.80
N ALA A 99 1.17 -6.60 -2.97
CA ALA A 99 0.09 -6.59 -1.98
C ALA A 99 -1.25 -7.06 -2.57
N GLY A 100 -1.21 -8.12 -3.38
CA GLY A 100 -2.36 -8.63 -4.14
C GLY A 100 -2.30 -8.26 -5.63
N ASP A 101 -3.36 -8.58 -6.37
CA ASP A 101 -3.40 -8.40 -7.82
C ASP A 101 -3.36 -6.92 -8.20
N GLY A 102 -2.19 -6.51 -8.68
CA GLY A 102 -1.94 -5.15 -9.14
C GLY A 102 -1.55 -4.16 -8.04
N SER A 103 -1.65 -4.49 -6.76
CA SER A 103 -1.31 -3.55 -5.68
C SER A 103 0.09 -3.80 -5.10
N CYS A 104 0.69 -2.76 -4.51
CA CYS A 104 1.95 -2.82 -3.80
C CYS A 104 1.84 -2.20 -2.40
N LEU A 105 2.62 -2.72 -1.46
CA LEU A 105 2.85 -2.13 -0.14
C LEU A 105 4.25 -1.53 -0.13
N ALA A 106 4.34 -0.25 0.23
CA ALA A 106 5.58 0.48 0.45
C ALA A 106 5.72 0.83 1.94
N VAL A 107 6.91 0.59 2.49
CA VAL A 107 7.23 0.84 3.91
C VAL A 107 8.59 1.52 4.01
N LEU A 108 8.63 2.64 4.71
CA LEU A 108 9.86 3.36 5.04
C LEU A 108 10.18 3.15 6.52
N SER A 109 11.38 2.69 6.84
CA SER A 109 11.83 2.44 8.21
C SER A 109 13.17 3.13 8.51
N ASP A 110 13.53 3.22 9.79
CA ASP A 110 14.85 3.66 10.24
C ASP A 110 15.96 2.70 9.79
N ALA A 111 17.20 3.20 9.68
CA ALA A 111 18.38 2.39 9.30
C ALA A 111 18.79 1.35 10.36
N ASP A 112 18.40 1.52 11.62
CA ASP A 112 18.66 0.56 12.71
C ASP A 112 17.54 -0.49 12.88
N SER A 113 16.57 -0.51 11.95
CA SER A 113 15.46 -1.46 11.97
C SER A 113 15.92 -2.91 11.85
N ASP A 114 15.27 -3.80 12.59
CA ASP A 114 15.32 -5.23 12.30
C ASP A 114 14.57 -5.51 10.98
N VAL A 115 15.33 -5.62 9.89
CA VAL A 115 14.84 -5.92 8.54
C VAL A 115 13.99 -7.20 8.50
N GLY A 116 14.34 -8.21 9.31
CA GLY A 116 13.60 -9.45 9.41
C GLY A 116 12.23 -9.25 10.03
N GLN A 117 12.15 -8.47 11.11
CA GLN A 117 10.89 -8.11 11.76
C GLN A 117 9.99 -7.28 10.83
N VAL A 118 10.55 -6.27 10.16
CA VAL A 118 9.80 -5.43 9.20
C VAL A 118 9.22 -6.31 8.09
N ALA A 119 10.03 -7.16 7.46
CA ALA A 119 9.58 -8.05 6.38
C ALA A 119 8.52 -9.06 6.85
N TYR A 120 8.63 -9.56 8.08
CA TYR A 120 7.65 -10.47 8.69
C TYR A 120 6.29 -9.79 8.86
N GLU A 121 6.25 -8.61 9.47
CA GLU A 121 5.00 -7.87 9.70
C GLU A 121 4.38 -7.38 8.37
N MET A 122 5.20 -6.97 7.40
CA MET A 122 4.75 -6.67 6.04
C MET A 122 4.07 -7.88 5.38
N THR A 123 4.63 -9.08 5.54
CA THR A 123 4.05 -10.32 5.00
C THR A 123 2.68 -10.61 5.61
N LEU A 124 2.51 -10.38 6.92
CA LEU A 124 1.22 -10.52 7.60
C LEU A 124 0.21 -9.47 7.13
N LEU A 125 0.66 -8.22 6.97
CA LEU A 125 -0.19 -7.14 6.46
C LEU A 125 -0.68 -7.44 5.03
N VAL A 126 0.20 -7.84 4.11
CA VAL A 126 -0.17 -8.17 2.73
C VAL A 126 -1.26 -9.23 2.67
N LYS A 127 -1.18 -10.26 3.53
CA LYS A 127 -2.24 -11.29 3.62
C LYS A 127 -3.58 -10.69 4.06
N ARG A 128 -3.57 -9.74 5.00
CA ARG A 128 -4.78 -9.04 5.46
C ARG A 128 -5.35 -8.10 4.38
N VAL A 129 -4.49 -7.33 3.72
CA VAL A 129 -4.87 -6.44 2.60
C VAL A 129 -5.48 -7.23 1.45
N GLY A 130 -4.91 -8.38 1.09
CA GLY A 130 -5.44 -9.25 0.04
C GLY A 130 -6.88 -9.73 0.30
N VAL A 131 -7.25 -9.96 1.57
CA VAL A 131 -8.63 -10.31 1.94
C VAL A 131 -9.59 -9.14 1.72
N HIS A 132 -9.16 -7.92 2.06
CA HIS A 132 -10.00 -6.72 1.91
C HIS A 132 -10.15 -6.29 0.44
N LEU A 133 -9.08 -6.38 -0.35
CA LEU A 133 -9.09 -6.08 -1.78
C LEU A 133 -9.84 -7.16 -2.60
N GLY A 134 -9.72 -8.42 -2.20
CA GLY A 134 -10.45 -9.53 -2.83
C GLY A 134 -11.95 -9.57 -2.50
N ALA A 135 -12.37 -8.92 -1.41
CA ALA A 135 -13.76 -8.91 -0.96
C ALA A 135 -14.62 -7.83 -1.63
N ALA A 136 -14.04 -6.81 -2.28
CA ALA A 136 -14.79 -5.79 -3.01
C ALA A 136 -15.35 -6.38 -4.33
N PRO A 137 -16.67 -6.59 -4.48
CA PRO A 137 -17.22 -7.08 -5.73
C PRO A 137 -17.01 -6.01 -6.80
N ARG A 138 -16.43 -6.39 -7.96
CA ARG A 138 -16.51 -5.57 -9.17
C ARG A 138 -17.98 -5.51 -9.61
N THR A 139 -18.74 -4.53 -9.12
CA THR A 139 -20.06 -4.23 -9.66
C THR A 139 -19.91 -3.51 -11.00
N GLY A 140 -19.89 -4.29 -12.07
CA GLY A 140 -20.16 -3.85 -13.44
C GLY A 140 -20.66 -5.08 -14.22
N LEU A 141 -21.77 -5.09 -14.94
CA LEU A 141 -22.70 -4.09 -15.50
C LEU A 141 -24.12 -4.68 -15.39
N PRO A 142 -25.23 -3.90 -15.35
CA PRO A 142 -26.48 -4.40 -15.88
C PRO A 142 -26.35 -4.52 -17.40
N ALA A 143 -26.32 -5.75 -17.90
CA ALA A 143 -26.53 -6.05 -19.30
C ALA A 143 -27.92 -5.54 -19.71
N GLY A 144 -27.95 -4.70 -20.74
CA GLY A 144 -29.19 -4.12 -21.27
C GLY A 144 -30.16 -5.18 -21.79
N GLY A 145 -31.44 -4.87 -21.65
CA GLY A 145 -32.58 -5.52 -22.30
C GLY A 145 -33.57 -4.47 -22.74
#